data_AF-A0A7V4CZV4-F1
#
_entry.id   AF-A0A7V4CZV4-F1
#
_cell.length_a   1.000
_cell.length_b   1.000
_cell.length_c   1.000
_cell.angle_alpha   90.00
_cell.angle_beta   90.00
_cell.angle_gamma   90.00
#
_symmetry.space_group_name_H-M   'P 1'
#
loop_
_entity.id
_entity.type
_entity.pdbx_description
1 polymer ?
#
loop_
_entity_poly.entity_id
_entity_poly.type
_entity_poly.pdbx_seq_one_letter_code
_entity_poly.pdbx_strand_id
1 'polypeptide(L)'
;MRLARRRALVAVSVVVSLAAPAPAPGNGGTLRLARVPAGPYLVSVWTQPDPARVGQLDVSVAIMKPDSGEAVLDAMATAHARPPTSGGPTSAPRALERGGGGNRLLYHGLVDVPARGRWDISVRVQGPAGSGETSFAVDVRGGLPPLWAFVIGAIALAAAVIAWGRRPRGNRGARVAALGIALTLALAAAPHDAAAFDPARYRPGTIGGVAREGPSGTGLIVRADVPIRTTVAYSAVFRPFASDSHRVVVAWAKAMGLAPVDDHFQRELRVDEDRTTYWLPVQETVAERMTAELRTGERLELFVIYIGHVDGRPVLLINAFSNGGGER
;
A
#
# COMPACT_ATOMS: atom_id res chain seq x y z
N MET A 1 44.30 2.77 -31.08
CA MET A 1 43.15 3.72 -30.95
C MET A 1 41.74 3.10 -31.09
N ARG A 2 41.53 1.92 -31.70
CA ARG A 2 40.18 1.35 -31.89
C ARG A 2 39.59 0.56 -30.69
N LEU A 3 40.41 0.10 -29.74
CA LEU A 3 39.92 -0.60 -28.53
C LEU A 3 39.38 0.34 -27.43
N ALA A 4 39.86 1.59 -27.36
CA ALA A 4 39.40 2.56 -26.35
C ALA A 4 37.97 3.07 -26.63
N ARG A 5 37.58 3.15 -27.92
CA ARG A 5 36.23 3.56 -28.34
C ARG A 5 35.16 2.49 -28.06
N ARG A 6 35.52 1.19 -28.06
CA ARG A 6 34.57 0.10 -27.77
C ARG A 6 34.21 -0.02 -26.28
N ARG A 7 35.10 0.38 -25.38
CA ARG A 7 34.84 0.34 -23.92
C ARG A 7 33.99 1.54 -23.43
N ALA A 8 34.04 2.67 -24.13
CA ALA A 8 33.18 3.82 -23.82
C ALA A 8 31.71 3.59 -24.20
N LEU A 9 31.44 2.78 -25.24
CA LEU A 9 30.09 2.46 -25.69
C LEU A 9 29.35 1.49 -24.75
N VAL A 10 30.06 0.55 -24.10
CA VAL A 10 29.45 -0.38 -23.11
C VAL A 10 29.05 0.36 -21.82
N ALA A 11 29.79 1.40 -21.42
CA ALA A 11 29.46 2.19 -20.24
C ALA A 11 28.20 3.07 -20.41
N VAL A 12 27.89 3.50 -21.64
CA VAL A 12 26.68 4.31 -21.94
C VAL A 12 25.43 3.44 -22.02
N SER A 13 25.53 2.21 -22.55
CA SER A 13 24.37 1.29 -22.64
C SER A 13 23.90 0.74 -21.27
N VAL A 14 24.79 0.64 -20.27
CA VAL A 14 24.40 0.22 -18.91
C VAL A 14 23.67 1.34 -18.15
N VAL A 15 23.94 2.61 -18.45
CA VAL A 15 23.29 3.75 -17.77
C VAL A 15 21.85 3.99 -18.26
N VAL A 16 21.55 3.66 -19.52
CA VAL A 16 20.19 3.85 -20.08
C VAL A 16 19.22 2.71 -19.68
N SER A 17 19.73 1.52 -19.33
CA SER A 17 18.89 0.38 -18.94
C SER A 17 18.52 0.34 -17.44
N LEU A 18 18.95 1.33 -16.65
CA LEU A 18 18.61 1.49 -15.23
C LEU A 18 17.53 2.55 -14.99
N ALA A 19 16.83 2.97 -16.05
CA ALA A 19 15.51 3.56 -15.90
C ALA A 19 14.58 2.46 -15.35
N ALA A 20 14.63 2.26 -14.04
CA ALA A 20 13.64 1.47 -13.33
C ALA A 20 12.27 1.98 -13.77
N PRO A 21 11.31 1.10 -14.08
CA PRO A 21 9.95 1.53 -14.35
C PRO A 21 9.54 2.44 -13.20
N ALA A 22 9.15 3.69 -13.52
CA ALA A 22 8.46 4.52 -12.55
C ALA A 22 7.33 3.64 -11.98
N PRO A 23 7.13 3.61 -10.64
CA PRO A 23 6.02 2.86 -10.07
C PRO A 23 4.77 3.31 -10.84
N ALA A 24 4.18 2.36 -11.58
CA ALA A 24 2.86 2.57 -12.12
C ALA A 24 1.98 2.96 -10.92
N PRO A 25 1.13 4.00 -11.01
CA PRO A 25 0.25 4.39 -9.91
C PRO A 25 -0.47 3.14 -9.38
N GLY A 26 0.00 2.63 -8.25
CA GLY A 26 -0.55 1.45 -7.61
C GLY A 26 -1.78 1.93 -6.88
N ASN A 27 -2.96 1.47 -7.26
CA ASN A 27 -4.23 2.09 -6.87
C ASN A 27 -4.71 1.66 -5.47
N GLY A 28 -3.75 1.50 -4.54
CA GLY A 28 -3.94 0.95 -3.20
C GLY A 28 -3.20 1.76 -2.13
N GLY A 29 -3.44 3.07 -2.07
CA GLY A 29 -2.85 3.97 -1.06
C GLY A 29 -3.15 3.57 0.40
N THR A 30 -2.68 4.36 1.35
CA THR A 30 -2.89 4.09 2.79
C THR A 30 -4.31 4.44 3.22
N LEU A 31 -5.03 3.50 3.84
CA LEU A 31 -6.39 3.72 4.37
C LEU A 31 -6.36 4.75 5.50
N ARG A 32 -7.09 5.85 5.32
CA ARG A 32 -7.26 6.93 6.29
C ARG A 32 -8.58 6.85 7.03
N LEU A 33 -9.66 6.52 6.32
CA LEU A 33 -10.99 6.34 6.88
C LEU A 33 -11.54 4.98 6.47
N ALA A 34 -12.13 4.25 7.42
CA ALA A 34 -12.72 2.94 7.18
C ALA A 34 -14.22 2.98 7.51
N ARG A 35 -15.06 3.01 6.48
CA ARG A 35 -16.54 2.97 6.60
C ARG A 35 -17.09 4.01 7.59
N VAL A 36 -16.61 5.24 7.48
CA VAL A 36 -17.09 6.33 8.33
C VAL A 36 -18.37 6.91 7.72
N PRO A 37 -19.39 7.22 8.54
CA PRO A 37 -20.60 7.88 8.05
C PRO A 37 -20.29 9.24 7.39
N ALA A 38 -20.87 9.45 6.21
CA ALA A 38 -20.91 10.73 5.52
C ALA A 38 -22.36 10.95 5.05
N GLY A 39 -23.19 11.48 5.95
CA GLY A 39 -24.63 11.59 5.72
C GLY A 39 -25.28 10.21 5.51
N PRO A 40 -26.01 9.98 4.40
CA PRO A 40 -26.68 8.70 4.13
C PRO A 40 -25.73 7.60 3.60
N TYR A 41 -24.42 7.87 3.54
CA TYR A 41 -23.42 6.95 2.99
C TYR A 41 -22.40 6.51 4.03
N LEU A 42 -21.73 5.38 3.76
CA LEU A 42 -20.47 5.03 4.39
C LEU A 42 -19.33 5.29 3.41
N VAL A 43 -18.26 5.91 3.89
CA VAL A 43 -17.11 6.28 3.07
C VAL A 43 -15.84 5.64 3.63
N SER A 44 -15.05 5.05 2.74
CA SER A 44 -13.66 4.71 3.01
C SER A 44 -12.74 5.53 2.11
N VAL A 45 -11.64 6.00 2.67
CA VAL A 45 -10.69 6.88 1.97
C VAL A 45 -9.28 6.32 2.10
N TRP A 46 -8.58 6.27 0.99
CA TRP A 46 -7.16 5.94 0.90
C TRP A 46 -6.38 7.10 0.30
N THR A 47 -5.14 7.26 0.71
CA THR A 47 -4.26 8.31 0.19
C THR A 47 -2.86 7.81 -0.11
N GLN A 48 -2.24 8.35 -1.17
CA GLN A 48 -0.82 8.13 -1.46
C GLN A 48 -0.15 9.43 -1.95
N PRO A 49 1.17 9.61 -1.73
CA PRO A 49 2.10 8.69 -1.05
C PRO A 49 1.87 8.63 0.47
N ASP A 50 2.43 7.61 1.12
CA ASP A 50 2.54 7.54 2.58
C ASP A 50 4.02 7.37 2.96
N PRO A 51 4.61 8.29 3.75
CA PRO A 51 4.01 9.49 4.31
C PRO A 51 3.59 10.50 3.24
N ALA A 52 2.48 11.22 3.46
CA ALA A 52 2.03 12.28 2.57
C ALA A 52 3.12 13.35 2.40
N ARG A 53 3.22 13.95 1.21
CA ARG A 53 4.25 14.96 0.89
C ARG A 53 3.65 16.18 0.19
N VAL A 54 4.37 17.29 0.26
CA VAL A 54 4.04 18.50 -0.49
C VAL A 54 3.92 18.17 -1.99
N GLY A 55 2.85 18.64 -2.61
CA GLY A 55 2.52 18.36 -4.01
C GLY A 55 1.12 17.78 -4.15
N GLN A 56 0.98 16.75 -4.97
CA GLN A 56 -0.29 16.06 -5.20
C GLN A 56 -0.43 14.89 -4.23
N LEU A 57 -1.55 14.89 -3.49
CA LEU A 57 -2.03 13.76 -2.72
C LEU A 57 -3.08 13.05 -3.57
N ASP A 58 -2.78 11.83 -3.98
CA ASP A 58 -3.78 10.95 -4.59
C ASP A 58 -4.76 10.51 -3.51
N VAL A 59 -6.03 10.75 -3.77
CA VAL A 59 -7.15 10.41 -2.90
C VAL A 59 -8.08 9.47 -3.65
N SER A 60 -8.27 8.28 -3.09
CA SER A 60 -9.20 7.28 -3.59
C SER A 60 -10.31 7.03 -2.57
N VAL A 61 -11.56 6.98 -3.01
CA VAL A 61 -12.75 6.98 -2.17
C VAL A 61 -13.70 5.87 -2.61
N ALA A 62 -14.07 5.00 -1.67
CA ALA A 62 -15.17 4.07 -1.83
C ALA A 62 -16.41 4.65 -1.14
N ILE A 63 -17.53 4.71 -1.85
CA ILE A 63 -18.82 5.15 -1.33
C ILE A 63 -19.73 3.93 -1.27
N MET A 64 -20.35 3.69 -0.12
CA MET A 64 -21.14 2.49 0.13
C MET A 64 -22.50 2.82 0.75
N LYS A 65 -23.49 1.96 0.51
CA LYS A 65 -24.76 1.95 1.25
C LYS A 65 -24.52 1.47 2.70
N PRO A 66 -25.09 2.12 3.73
CA PRO A 66 -24.89 1.70 5.12
C PRO A 66 -25.31 0.27 5.42
N ASP A 67 -26.48 -0.13 4.93
CA ASP A 67 -27.13 -1.39 5.31
C ASP A 67 -26.47 -2.61 4.64
N SER A 68 -26.19 -2.52 3.33
CA SER A 68 -25.64 -3.63 2.56
C SER A 68 -24.11 -3.57 2.39
N GLY A 69 -23.50 -2.39 2.49
CA GLY A 69 -22.11 -2.18 2.10
C GLY A 69 -21.86 -2.22 0.60
N GLU A 70 -22.90 -2.27 -0.23
CA GLU A 70 -22.79 -2.21 -1.69
C GLU A 70 -22.21 -0.86 -2.15
N ALA A 71 -21.35 -0.88 -3.16
CA ALA A 71 -20.75 0.32 -3.73
C ALA A 71 -21.81 1.20 -4.44
N VAL A 72 -21.77 2.50 -4.16
CA VAL A 72 -22.59 3.52 -4.82
C VAL A 72 -21.76 4.12 -5.95
N LEU A 73 -22.16 3.85 -7.19
CA LEU A 73 -21.36 4.15 -8.39
C LEU A 73 -21.92 5.33 -9.23
N ASP A 74 -23.00 5.95 -8.77
CA ASP A 74 -23.74 7.05 -9.38
C ASP A 74 -23.76 8.32 -8.50
N ALA A 75 -22.88 8.37 -7.49
CA ALA A 75 -22.64 9.58 -6.71
C ALA A 75 -21.59 10.48 -7.39
N MET A 76 -21.57 11.75 -6.97
CA MET A 76 -20.48 12.69 -7.19
C MET A 76 -19.67 12.81 -5.91
N ALA A 77 -18.34 12.78 -6.03
CA ALA A 77 -17.43 12.92 -4.92
C ALA A 77 -16.47 14.09 -5.16
N THR A 78 -16.22 14.89 -4.12
CA THR A 78 -15.28 16.02 -4.17
C THR A 78 -14.38 15.98 -2.94
N ALA A 79 -13.09 16.12 -3.13
CA ALA A 79 -12.11 16.20 -2.05
C ALA A 79 -11.52 17.61 -1.95
N HIS A 80 -11.18 18.03 -0.73
CA HIS A 80 -10.64 19.36 -0.49
C HIS A 80 -9.72 19.36 0.73
N ALA A 81 -8.54 19.96 0.60
CA ALA A 81 -7.53 20.07 1.66
C ALA A 81 -7.51 21.47 2.28
N ARG A 82 -7.66 21.53 3.61
CA ARG A 82 -7.57 22.77 4.39
C ARG A 82 -6.48 22.68 5.45
N PRO A 83 -5.70 23.75 5.68
CA PRO A 83 -4.85 23.82 6.84
C PRO A 83 -5.72 23.96 8.11
N PRO A 84 -5.28 23.44 9.26
CA PRO A 84 -6.02 23.49 10.52
C PRO A 84 -6.17 24.91 11.09
N THR A 85 -5.30 25.84 10.68
CA THR A 85 -5.34 27.24 11.11
C THR A 85 -6.03 28.09 10.04
N SER A 86 -7.08 28.82 10.45
CA SER A 86 -7.80 29.77 9.61
C SER A 86 -6.84 30.84 9.07
N GLY A 87 -6.72 30.92 7.73
CA GLY A 87 -5.87 31.90 7.02
C GLY A 87 -4.67 31.31 6.26
N GLY A 88 -4.41 30.00 6.36
CA GLY A 88 -3.42 29.33 5.51
C GLY A 88 -3.92 29.09 4.08
N PRO A 89 -3.02 28.82 3.10
CA PRO A 89 -3.42 28.50 1.74
C PRO A 89 -4.30 27.24 1.73
N THR A 90 -5.51 27.32 1.17
CA THR A 90 -6.39 26.16 0.96
C THR A 90 -6.20 25.62 -0.45
N SER A 91 -6.42 24.31 -0.66
CA SER A 91 -6.49 23.77 -2.01
C SER A 91 -7.77 24.25 -2.70
N ALA A 92 -7.86 24.15 -4.03
CA ALA A 92 -9.17 24.17 -4.67
C ALA A 92 -9.88 22.83 -4.39
N PRO A 93 -11.22 22.79 -4.27
CA PRO A 93 -11.95 21.53 -4.29
C PRO A 93 -11.69 20.78 -5.60
N ARG A 94 -11.48 19.47 -5.51
CA ARG A 94 -11.19 18.59 -6.64
C ARG A 94 -12.28 17.55 -6.78
N ALA A 95 -12.92 17.52 -7.95
CA ALA A 95 -13.84 16.45 -8.30
C ALA A 95 -13.06 15.14 -8.43
N LEU A 96 -13.61 14.06 -7.89
CA LEU A 96 -13.05 12.72 -8.01
C LEU A 96 -13.76 11.96 -9.14
N GLU A 97 -12.98 11.36 -10.02
CA GLU A 97 -13.46 10.63 -11.18
C GLU A 97 -13.69 9.15 -10.84
N ARG A 98 -14.86 8.62 -11.23
CA ARG A 98 -15.15 7.20 -11.08
C ARG A 98 -14.31 6.37 -12.04
N GLY A 99 -13.68 5.30 -11.55
CA GLY A 99 -12.87 4.42 -12.39
C GLY A 99 -11.46 4.91 -12.65
N GLY A 100 -11.07 6.07 -12.10
CA GLY A 100 -9.69 6.52 -12.10
C GLY A 100 -8.78 5.48 -11.45
N GLY A 101 -7.58 5.29 -11.99
CA GLY A 101 -6.68 4.22 -11.53
C GLY A 101 -7.15 2.81 -11.90
N GLY A 102 -8.00 2.64 -12.92
CA GLY A 102 -8.44 1.32 -13.42
C GLY A 102 -9.45 0.59 -12.52
N ASN A 103 -9.80 1.16 -11.37
CA ASN A 103 -10.69 0.57 -10.40
C ASN A 103 -12.10 1.18 -10.46
N ARG A 104 -13.02 0.44 -11.07
CA ARG A 104 -14.39 0.93 -11.36
C ARG A 104 -15.28 1.10 -10.12
N LEU A 105 -14.85 0.62 -8.96
CA LEU A 105 -15.60 0.74 -7.71
C LEU A 105 -15.20 1.96 -6.88
N LEU A 106 -14.16 2.70 -7.31
CA LEU A 106 -13.62 3.85 -6.59
C LEU A 106 -13.80 5.15 -7.36
N TYR A 107 -13.87 6.23 -6.60
CA TYR A 107 -13.72 7.60 -7.04
C TYR A 107 -12.30 8.06 -6.73
N HIS A 108 -11.61 8.63 -7.70
CA HIS A 108 -10.18 8.91 -7.60
C HIS A 108 -9.86 10.32 -8.08
N GLY A 109 -8.90 10.98 -7.44
CA GLY A 109 -8.42 12.27 -7.88
C GLY A 109 -7.20 12.76 -7.12
N LEU A 110 -6.54 13.77 -7.68
CA LEU A 110 -5.33 14.37 -7.14
C LEU A 110 -5.69 15.68 -6.43
N VAL A 111 -5.42 15.74 -5.12
CA VAL A 111 -5.66 16.90 -4.27
C VAL A 111 -4.34 17.62 -4.01
N ASP A 112 -4.29 18.92 -4.28
CA ASP A 112 -3.07 19.71 -4.08
C ASP A 112 -2.87 20.05 -2.60
N VAL A 113 -1.65 19.81 -2.10
CA VAL A 113 -1.22 20.09 -0.74
C VAL A 113 0.09 20.88 -0.81
N PRO A 114 0.02 22.23 -0.83
CA PRO A 114 1.14 23.08 -1.23
C PRO A 114 2.23 23.24 -0.17
N ALA A 115 1.96 22.89 1.09
CA ALA A 115 2.89 23.12 2.18
C ALA A 115 2.96 21.95 3.16
N ARG A 116 4.13 21.81 3.80
CA ARG A 116 4.33 20.84 4.88
C ARG A 116 3.50 21.22 6.10
N GLY A 117 3.12 20.22 6.89
CA GLY A 117 2.36 20.40 8.13
C GLY A 117 1.14 19.50 8.18
N ARG A 118 0.30 19.71 9.20
CA ARG A 118 -0.95 18.99 9.34
C ARG A 118 -2.01 19.61 8.44
N TRP A 119 -2.81 18.79 7.77
CA TRP A 119 -3.91 19.21 6.90
C TRP A 119 -5.16 18.41 7.22
N ASP A 120 -6.34 19.03 7.09
CA ASP A 120 -7.63 18.36 7.14
C ASP A 120 -8.14 18.13 5.71
N ILE A 121 -8.35 16.88 5.36
CA ILE A 121 -8.88 16.47 4.06
C ILE A 121 -10.35 16.15 4.24
N SER A 122 -11.20 16.95 3.59
CA SER A 122 -12.64 16.76 3.55
C SER A 122 -13.05 16.04 2.26
N VAL A 123 -13.94 15.06 2.39
CA VAL A 123 -14.55 14.34 1.27
C VAL A 123 -16.06 14.56 1.36
N ARG A 124 -16.60 15.23 0.35
CA ARG A 124 -18.04 15.45 0.19
C ARG A 124 -18.60 14.50 -0.85
N VAL A 125 -19.71 13.87 -0.50
CA VAL A 125 -20.46 12.96 -1.36
C VAL A 125 -21.83 13.54 -1.62
N GLN A 126 -22.28 13.49 -2.87
CA GLN A 126 -23.62 13.86 -3.28
C GLN A 126 -24.16 12.80 -4.24
N GLY A 127 -25.28 12.18 -3.90
CA GLY A 127 -25.88 11.16 -4.74
C GLY A 127 -27.39 11.03 -4.51
N PRO A 128 -28.02 9.94 -5.00
CA PRO A 128 -29.47 9.80 -5.00
C PRO A 128 -30.12 9.79 -3.60
N ALA A 129 -29.40 9.31 -2.58
CA ALA A 129 -29.90 9.22 -1.22
C ALA A 129 -29.70 10.51 -0.41
N GLY A 130 -29.00 11.51 -0.98
CA GLY A 130 -28.72 12.80 -0.35
C GLY A 130 -27.24 13.19 -0.42
N SER A 131 -26.82 14.05 0.50
CA SER A 131 -25.44 14.52 0.61
C SER A 131 -24.85 14.26 1.99
N GLY A 132 -23.53 14.20 2.04
CA GLY A 132 -22.80 14.04 3.29
C GLY A 132 -21.32 14.40 3.14
N GLU A 133 -20.65 14.61 4.27
CA GLU A 133 -19.24 14.98 4.31
C GLU A 133 -18.56 14.30 5.49
N THR A 134 -17.32 13.90 5.30
CA THR A 134 -16.43 13.40 6.35
C THR A 134 -15.05 14.03 6.16
N SER A 135 -14.27 14.12 7.23
CA SER A 135 -12.90 14.62 7.14
C SER A 135 -11.91 13.80 7.96
N PHE A 136 -10.62 13.96 7.66
CA PHE A 136 -9.53 13.34 8.38
C PHE A 136 -8.26 14.18 8.31
N ALA A 137 -7.47 14.13 9.37
CA ALA A 137 -6.18 14.80 9.41
C ALA A 137 -5.08 13.94 8.77
N VAL A 138 -4.19 14.60 8.02
CA VAL A 138 -2.97 13.99 7.46
C VAL A 138 -1.77 14.89 7.73
N ASP A 139 -0.63 14.27 8.09
CA ASP A 139 0.64 14.97 8.29
C ASP A 139 1.48 14.92 7.01
N VAL A 140 1.77 16.10 6.47
CA VAL A 140 2.39 16.29 5.16
C VAL A 140 3.85 16.68 5.35
N ARG A 141 4.75 15.84 4.85
CA ARG A 141 6.20 16.05 4.91
C ARG A 141 6.69 16.92 3.75
N GLY A 142 7.91 17.43 3.88
CA GLY A 142 8.58 18.12 2.78
C GLY A 142 8.70 17.24 1.53
N GLY A 143 8.73 17.88 0.37
CA GLY A 143 8.99 17.20 -0.91
C GLY A 143 10.33 16.48 -0.89
N LEU A 144 10.45 15.42 -1.69
CA LEU A 144 11.75 14.80 -1.94
C LEU A 144 12.69 15.81 -2.60
N PRO A 145 14.01 15.73 -2.35
CA PRO A 145 14.97 16.48 -3.15
C PRO A 145 14.72 16.16 -4.62
N PRO A 146 14.67 17.18 -5.49
CA PRO A 146 14.43 16.95 -6.90
C PRO A 146 15.54 16.07 -7.49
N LEU A 147 15.21 15.20 -8.45
CA LEU A 147 16.15 14.23 -9.05
C LEU A 147 17.48 14.88 -9.52
N TRP A 148 17.44 16.14 -9.96
CA TRP A 148 18.64 16.87 -10.35
C TRP A 148 19.66 17.03 -9.22
N ALA A 149 19.24 17.08 -7.96
CA ALA A 149 20.16 17.16 -6.82
C ALA A 149 21.01 15.89 -6.70
N PHE A 150 20.41 14.73 -6.95
CA PHE A 150 21.13 13.46 -7.02
C PHE A 150 22.05 13.38 -8.24
N VAL A 151 21.61 13.91 -9.38
CA VAL A 151 22.44 14.02 -10.60
C VAL A 151 23.67 14.88 -10.34
N ILE A 152 23.52 16.05 -9.70
CA ILE A 152 24.64 16.91 -9.31
C ILE A 152 25.56 16.19 -8.33
N GLY A 153 25.01 15.49 -7.32
CA GLY A 153 25.80 14.69 -6.38
C GLY A 153 26.61 13.59 -7.08
N ALA A 154 26.01 12.88 -8.02
CA ALA A 154 26.67 11.84 -8.82
C ALA A 154 27.76 12.43 -9.73
N ILE A 155 27.50 13.59 -10.37
CA ILE A 155 28.49 14.31 -11.18
C ILE A 155 29.66 14.76 -10.32
N ALA A 156 29.40 15.35 -9.15
CA ALA A 156 30.43 15.82 -8.22
C ALA A 156 31.30 14.65 -7.71
N LEU A 157 30.66 13.52 -7.38
CA LEU A 157 31.35 12.30 -6.96
C LEU A 157 32.22 11.72 -8.09
N ALA A 158 31.69 11.64 -9.31
CA ALA A 158 32.44 11.20 -10.48
C ALA A 158 33.65 12.12 -10.74
N ALA A 159 33.46 13.44 -10.65
CA ALA A 159 34.53 14.42 -10.79
C ALA A 159 35.61 14.27 -9.70
N ALA A 160 35.21 14.04 -8.44
CA ALA A 160 36.12 13.79 -7.33
C ALA A 160 36.93 12.50 -7.53
N VAL A 161 36.31 11.43 -8.01
CA VAL A 161 37.01 10.17 -8.34
C VAL A 161 38.00 10.36 -9.48
N ILE A 162 37.63 11.11 -10.53
CA ILE A 162 38.54 11.45 -11.64
C ILE A 162 39.73 12.30 -11.14
N ALA A 163 39.48 13.30 -10.30
CA ALA A 163 40.50 14.15 -9.72
C ALA A 163 41.46 13.38 -8.79
N TRP A 164 40.93 12.47 -7.96
CA TRP A 164 41.73 11.55 -7.15
C TRP A 164 42.60 10.64 -8.02
N GLY A 165 42.03 10.13 -9.13
CA GLY A 165 42.75 9.28 -10.09
C GLY A 165 43.91 9.98 -10.81
N ARG A 166 43.95 11.32 -10.84
CA ARG A 166 45.05 12.10 -11.41
C ARG A 166 46.25 12.29 -10.48
N ARG A 167 46.18 11.84 -9.22
CA ARG A 167 47.35 11.84 -8.33
C ARG A 167 48.40 10.83 -8.83
N PRO A 168 49.66 11.25 -9.01
CA PRO A 168 50.72 10.38 -9.50
C PRO A 168 51.19 9.44 -8.39
N ARG A 169 51.21 8.14 -8.71
CA ARG A 169 51.64 6.96 -7.92
C ARG A 169 50.52 6.26 -7.13
N GLY A 170 50.42 4.95 -7.35
CA GLY A 170 49.61 4.02 -6.54
C GLY A 170 48.38 3.42 -7.22
N ASN A 171 48.57 2.23 -7.81
CA ASN A 171 47.62 1.15 -8.11
C ASN A 171 46.33 1.45 -8.93
N ARG A 172 46.31 0.97 -10.18
CA ARG A 172 45.16 1.07 -11.12
C ARG A 172 43.98 0.14 -10.76
N GLY A 173 44.20 -0.92 -9.97
CA GLY A 173 43.17 -1.90 -9.60
C GLY A 173 42.12 -1.38 -8.61
N ALA A 174 42.52 -0.56 -7.64
CA ALA A 174 41.60 0.02 -6.64
C ALA A 174 40.65 1.08 -7.23
N ARG A 175 40.97 1.61 -8.42
CA ARG A 175 40.30 2.78 -9.02
C ARG A 175 39.03 2.44 -9.81
N VAL A 176 38.90 1.21 -10.30
CA VAL A 176 37.71 0.72 -11.01
C VAL A 176 36.65 0.20 -10.03
N ALA A 177 37.09 -0.38 -8.91
CA ALA A 177 36.19 -0.84 -7.85
C ALA A 177 35.42 0.32 -7.18
N ALA A 178 36.08 1.46 -6.94
CA ALA A 178 35.45 2.62 -6.28
C ALA A 178 34.32 3.27 -7.11
N LEU A 179 34.43 3.24 -8.44
CA LEU A 179 33.43 3.81 -9.36
C LEU A 179 32.18 2.93 -9.51
N GLY A 180 32.35 1.60 -9.43
CA GLY A 180 31.22 0.65 -9.39
C GLY A 180 30.43 0.71 -8.08
N ILE A 181 31.13 0.84 -6.94
CA ILE A 181 30.48 0.90 -5.62
C ILE A 181 29.66 2.18 -5.44
N ALA A 182 30.16 3.33 -5.90
CA ALA A 182 29.47 4.61 -5.83
C ALA A 182 28.15 4.64 -6.63
N LEU A 183 28.12 4.02 -7.81
CA LEU A 183 26.92 3.96 -8.65
C LEU A 183 25.87 2.97 -8.11
N THR A 184 26.33 1.91 -7.44
CA THR A 184 25.45 0.93 -6.78
C THR A 184 24.79 1.52 -5.52
N LEU A 185 25.54 2.32 -4.75
CA LEU A 185 25.00 3.03 -3.57
C LEU A 185 24.01 4.15 -3.94
N ALA A 186 24.17 4.80 -5.09
CA ALA A 186 23.24 5.83 -5.56
C ALA A 186 21.91 5.24 -6.06
N LEU A 187 21.90 3.99 -6.57
CA LEU A 187 20.66 3.30 -6.96
C LEU A 187 19.95 2.62 -5.78
N ALA A 188 20.69 2.15 -4.77
CA ALA A 188 20.11 1.59 -3.55
C ALA A 188 19.47 2.64 -2.62
N ALA A 189 19.64 3.92 -2.90
CA ALA A 189 19.06 5.03 -2.15
C ALA A 189 17.72 5.52 -2.70
N ALA A 190 17.19 4.91 -3.77
CA ALA A 190 15.81 5.14 -4.17
C ALA A 190 14.91 4.51 -3.09
N PRO A 191 14.02 5.28 -2.43
CA PRO A 191 13.07 4.71 -1.48
C PRO A 191 12.16 3.77 -2.26
N HIS A 192 12.36 2.46 -2.07
CA HIS A 192 11.34 1.47 -2.36
C HIS A 192 10.28 1.61 -1.26
N ASP A 193 9.36 2.57 -1.41
CA ASP A 193 8.13 2.58 -0.61
C ASP A 193 7.22 1.45 -1.13
N ALA A 194 7.67 0.20 -0.98
CA ALA A 194 6.74 -0.90 -0.81
C ALA A 194 6.09 -0.64 0.55
N ALA A 195 4.78 -0.41 0.57
CA ALA A 195 4.01 -0.10 1.77
C ALA A 195 4.47 -0.97 2.95
N ALA A 196 5.27 -0.40 3.85
CA ALA A 196 5.86 -1.15 4.94
C ALA A 196 4.74 -1.65 5.85
N PHE A 197 4.82 -2.90 6.28
CA PHE A 197 3.87 -3.46 7.25
C PHE A 197 3.91 -2.61 8.53
N ASP A 198 2.79 -1.95 8.86
CA ASP A 198 2.62 -1.17 10.08
C ASP A 198 1.68 -1.90 11.06
N PRO A 199 2.22 -2.51 12.14
CA PRO A 199 1.41 -3.18 13.16
C PRO A 199 0.42 -2.26 13.87
N ALA A 200 0.70 -0.95 13.95
CA ALA A 200 -0.12 0.02 14.67
C ALA A 200 -1.49 0.24 14.02
N ARG A 201 -1.63 -0.09 12.72
CA ARG A 201 -2.90 -0.01 11.98
C ARG A 201 -3.91 -1.08 12.43
N TYR A 202 -3.46 -2.17 13.04
CA TYR A 202 -4.33 -3.29 13.41
C TYR A 202 -4.88 -3.13 14.81
N ARG A 203 -6.21 -3.19 14.93
CA ARG A 203 -6.91 -3.08 16.22
C ARG A 203 -7.08 -4.45 16.85
N PRO A 204 -6.94 -4.58 18.18
CA PRO A 204 -7.31 -5.80 18.88
C PRO A 204 -8.76 -6.19 18.55
N GLY A 205 -8.96 -7.45 18.18
CA GLY A 205 -10.27 -7.97 17.80
C GLY A 205 -10.22 -9.50 17.65
N THR A 206 -11.35 -10.08 17.26
CA THR A 206 -11.45 -11.52 16.96
C THR A 206 -11.99 -11.72 15.55
N ILE A 207 -11.58 -12.79 14.89
CA ILE A 207 -12.11 -13.21 13.58
C ILE A 207 -13.63 -13.40 13.70
N GLY A 208 -14.09 -14.06 14.77
CA GLY A 208 -15.51 -14.26 15.04
C GLY A 208 -16.28 -12.98 15.35
N GLY A 209 -15.63 -11.97 15.92
CA GLY A 209 -16.23 -10.64 16.14
C GLY A 209 -16.51 -9.94 14.83
N VAL A 210 -15.49 -9.81 13.97
CA VAL A 210 -15.64 -9.16 12.67
C VAL A 210 -16.59 -9.90 11.73
N ALA A 211 -16.60 -11.24 11.80
CA ALA A 211 -17.55 -12.07 11.06
C ALA A 211 -19.02 -11.74 11.41
N ARG A 212 -19.32 -11.43 12.68
CA ARG A 212 -20.67 -11.11 13.15
C ARG A 212 -21.09 -9.66 12.89
N GLU A 213 -20.14 -8.73 12.93
CA GLU A 213 -20.37 -7.31 12.60
C GLU A 213 -20.36 -7.04 11.09
N GLY A 214 -19.98 -8.02 10.28
CA GLY A 214 -20.06 -7.97 8.83
C GLY A 214 -21.50 -7.87 8.34
N PRO A 215 -21.77 -7.16 7.22
CA PRO A 215 -23.08 -7.23 6.58
C PRO A 215 -23.42 -8.71 6.33
N SER A 216 -24.65 -9.08 6.68
CA SER A 216 -25.18 -10.42 6.46
C SER A 216 -25.96 -10.41 5.16
N GLY A 217 -25.61 -11.29 4.21
CA GLY A 217 -26.30 -11.34 2.93
C GLY A 217 -25.78 -12.45 2.01
N THR A 218 -26.61 -12.82 1.03
CA THR A 218 -26.24 -13.69 -0.09
C THR A 218 -25.47 -12.92 -1.16
N GLY A 219 -24.44 -13.54 -1.74
CA GLY A 219 -23.60 -12.92 -2.78
C GLY A 219 -22.23 -12.43 -2.32
N LEU A 220 -21.51 -11.79 -3.25
CA LEU A 220 -20.15 -11.30 -3.09
C LEU A 220 -20.16 -9.83 -2.62
N ILE A 221 -19.68 -9.59 -1.40
CA ILE A 221 -19.48 -8.23 -0.88
C ILE A 221 -17.99 -8.03 -0.63
N VAL A 222 -17.42 -6.98 -1.22
CA VAL A 222 -16.04 -6.56 -1.03
C VAL A 222 -16.02 -5.34 -0.11
N ARG A 223 -15.23 -5.39 0.96
CA ARG A 223 -15.09 -4.28 1.93
C ARG A 223 -13.71 -3.66 1.87
N ALA A 224 -13.69 -2.36 2.17
CA ALA A 224 -12.50 -1.62 2.54
C ALA A 224 -11.93 -2.16 3.86
N ASP A 225 -10.66 -2.55 3.82
CA ASP A 225 -9.87 -3.23 4.85
C ASP A 225 -10.28 -2.91 6.30
N VAL A 226 -10.80 -3.90 7.03
CA VAL A 226 -10.88 -3.85 8.50
C VAL A 226 -9.70 -4.64 9.06
N PRO A 227 -8.57 -3.98 9.38
CA PRO A 227 -7.39 -4.64 9.91
C PRO A 227 -7.59 -4.99 11.39
N ILE A 228 -7.50 -6.27 11.71
CA ILE A 228 -7.59 -6.78 13.07
C ILE A 228 -6.34 -7.56 13.46
N ARG A 229 -5.99 -7.42 14.73
CA ARG A 229 -4.94 -8.20 15.38
C ARG A 229 -5.61 -9.16 16.36
N THR A 230 -5.35 -10.45 16.20
CA THR A 230 -5.95 -11.50 17.04
C THR A 230 -4.93 -12.56 17.42
N THR A 231 -5.18 -13.29 18.50
CA THR A 231 -4.36 -14.43 18.92
C THR A 231 -5.02 -15.74 18.51
N VAL A 232 -4.29 -16.58 17.76
CA VAL A 232 -4.77 -17.90 17.32
C VAL A 232 -3.77 -18.99 17.64
N ALA A 233 -4.20 -20.25 17.60
CA ALA A 233 -3.31 -21.40 17.57
C ALA A 233 -2.98 -21.80 16.13
N TYR A 234 -1.69 -21.98 15.83
CA TYR A 234 -1.19 -22.46 14.55
C TYR A 234 -1.48 -23.94 14.38
N SER A 235 -2.10 -24.36 13.29
CA SER A 235 -2.37 -25.79 13.04
C SER A 235 -1.34 -26.49 12.15
N ALA A 236 -0.55 -25.73 11.37
CA ALA A 236 0.26 -26.23 10.25
C ALA A 236 -0.52 -27.00 9.17
N VAL A 237 -1.87 -26.92 9.18
CA VAL A 237 -2.71 -27.56 8.17
C VAL A 237 -3.08 -26.53 7.11
N PHE A 238 -2.66 -26.80 5.88
CA PHE A 238 -2.98 -26.01 4.70
C PHE A 238 -3.94 -26.78 3.79
N ARG A 239 -4.76 -26.04 3.05
CA ARG A 239 -5.56 -26.60 1.94
C ARG A 239 -5.44 -25.74 0.69
N PRO A 240 -5.77 -26.27 -0.50
CA PRO A 240 -5.87 -25.47 -1.71
C PRO A 240 -6.85 -24.30 -1.53
N PHE A 241 -6.57 -23.18 -2.18
CA PHE A 241 -7.41 -22.00 -2.10
C PHE A 241 -8.84 -22.28 -2.58
N ALA A 242 -9.82 -22.08 -1.69
CA ALA A 242 -11.21 -22.35 -2.02
C ALA A 242 -11.72 -21.36 -3.09
N SER A 243 -12.46 -21.87 -4.08
CA SER A 243 -12.98 -21.07 -5.21
C SER A 243 -13.78 -19.84 -4.77
N ASP A 244 -14.57 -19.98 -3.70
CA ASP A 244 -15.40 -18.88 -3.21
C ASP A 244 -14.54 -17.79 -2.54
N SER A 245 -13.52 -18.18 -1.77
CA SER A 245 -12.58 -17.24 -1.19
C SER A 245 -11.76 -16.54 -2.27
N HIS A 246 -11.33 -17.29 -3.29
CA HIS A 246 -10.61 -16.79 -4.44
C HIS A 246 -11.40 -15.70 -5.18
N ARG A 247 -12.70 -15.91 -5.42
CA ARG A 247 -13.58 -14.87 -6.00
C ARG A 247 -13.58 -13.59 -5.18
N VAL A 248 -13.63 -13.68 -3.85
CA VAL A 248 -13.61 -12.51 -2.96
C VAL A 248 -12.26 -11.81 -3.01
N VAL A 249 -11.16 -12.57 -2.97
CA VAL A 249 -9.78 -12.04 -3.01
C VAL A 249 -9.46 -11.39 -4.34
N VAL A 250 -9.85 -11.98 -5.47
CA VAL A 250 -9.69 -11.37 -6.80
C VAL A 250 -10.54 -10.11 -6.94
N ALA A 251 -11.79 -10.15 -6.49
CA ALA A 251 -12.66 -8.99 -6.52
C ALA A 251 -12.14 -7.87 -5.62
N TRP A 252 -11.63 -8.20 -4.42
CA TRP A 252 -10.97 -7.27 -3.52
C TRP A 252 -9.69 -6.69 -4.14
N ALA A 253 -8.78 -7.52 -4.67
CA ALA A 253 -7.56 -7.06 -5.31
C ALA A 253 -7.85 -6.10 -6.47
N LYS A 254 -8.84 -6.42 -7.30
CA LYS A 254 -9.32 -5.55 -8.37
C LYS A 254 -9.94 -4.26 -7.82
N ALA A 255 -10.72 -4.36 -6.74
CA ALA A 255 -11.31 -3.24 -6.00
C ALA A 255 -10.29 -2.43 -5.17
N MET A 256 -9.04 -2.88 -5.11
CA MET A 256 -7.90 -2.14 -4.55
C MET A 256 -6.89 -1.78 -5.65
N GLY A 257 -7.22 -2.03 -6.92
CA GLY A 257 -6.36 -1.92 -8.10
C GLY A 257 -4.94 -2.45 -7.89
N LEU A 258 -4.83 -3.57 -7.17
CA LEU A 258 -3.62 -4.35 -6.99
C LEU A 258 -3.34 -5.19 -8.25
N ALA A 259 -2.07 -5.58 -8.43
CA ALA A 259 -1.69 -6.55 -9.44
C ALA A 259 -2.47 -7.88 -9.26
N PRO A 260 -2.55 -8.74 -10.30
CA PRO A 260 -3.15 -10.07 -10.15
C PRO A 260 -2.59 -10.81 -8.94
N VAL A 261 -3.50 -11.35 -8.12
CA VAL A 261 -3.16 -11.95 -6.81
C VAL A 261 -3.04 -13.47 -6.86
N ASP A 262 -3.29 -14.07 -8.02
CA ASP A 262 -3.32 -15.53 -8.21
C ASP A 262 -1.98 -16.19 -7.85
N ASP A 263 -0.87 -15.53 -8.18
CA ASP A 263 0.47 -16.05 -7.87
C ASP A 263 0.81 -15.90 -6.37
N HIS A 264 0.13 -14.99 -5.68
CA HIS A 264 0.43 -14.64 -4.29
C HIS A 264 -0.40 -15.44 -3.28
N PHE A 265 -1.60 -15.90 -3.65
CA PHE A 265 -2.49 -16.67 -2.79
C PHE A 265 -2.85 -17.97 -3.47
N GLN A 266 -2.27 -19.09 -3.02
CA GLN A 266 -2.58 -20.41 -3.58
C GLN A 266 -3.18 -21.35 -2.53
N ARG A 267 -3.11 -20.98 -1.25
CA ARG A 267 -3.54 -21.83 -0.14
C ARG A 267 -4.27 -21.06 0.95
N GLU A 268 -5.03 -21.80 1.74
CA GLU A 268 -5.61 -21.34 2.99
C GLU A 268 -4.98 -22.08 4.16
N LEU A 269 -4.68 -21.33 5.22
CA LEU A 269 -4.21 -21.88 6.49
C LEU A 269 -5.39 -22.10 7.42
N ARG A 270 -5.45 -23.28 8.06
CA ARG A 270 -6.34 -23.53 9.18
C ARG A 270 -5.77 -22.92 10.45
N VAL A 271 -6.57 -22.12 11.13
CA VAL A 271 -6.23 -21.56 12.45
C VAL A 271 -7.38 -21.76 13.40
N ASP A 272 -7.06 -21.92 14.68
CA ASP A 272 -8.05 -22.07 15.73
C ASP A 272 -8.01 -20.82 16.62
N GLU A 273 -9.11 -20.07 16.64
CA GLU A 273 -9.32 -18.93 17.54
C GLU A 273 -10.34 -19.39 18.60
N ASP A 274 -9.88 -19.51 19.84
CA ASP A 274 -10.60 -20.11 20.96
C ASP A 274 -11.08 -21.55 20.68
N ARG A 275 -12.37 -21.72 20.35
CA ARG A 275 -13.01 -23.01 20.02
C ARG A 275 -13.53 -23.07 18.58
N THR A 276 -13.24 -22.05 17.79
CA THR A 276 -13.74 -21.94 16.42
C THR A 276 -12.59 -22.05 15.44
N THR A 277 -12.74 -22.94 14.47
CA THR A 277 -11.77 -23.14 13.40
C THR A 277 -12.09 -22.25 12.21
N TYR A 278 -11.07 -21.58 11.69
CA TYR A 278 -11.16 -20.74 10.50
C TYR A 278 -10.17 -21.20 9.44
N TRP A 279 -10.54 -20.97 8.19
CA TRP A 279 -9.67 -21.14 7.03
C TRP A 279 -9.42 -19.78 6.41
N LEU A 280 -8.17 -19.33 6.46
CA LEU A 280 -7.80 -17.99 6.07
C LEU A 280 -6.87 -18.05 4.85
N PRO A 281 -7.20 -17.36 3.74
CA PRO A 281 -6.25 -17.16 2.66
C PRO A 281 -4.97 -16.53 3.19
N VAL A 282 -3.83 -17.06 2.77
CA VAL A 282 -2.51 -16.63 3.22
C VAL A 282 -1.62 -16.41 2.01
N GLN A 283 -0.79 -15.38 2.06
CA GLN A 283 0.21 -15.16 1.02
C GLN A 283 1.26 -16.27 1.07
N GLU A 284 1.73 -16.77 -0.08
CA GLU A 284 2.68 -17.88 -0.11
C GLU A 284 3.97 -17.57 0.68
N THR A 285 4.51 -16.36 0.56
CA THR A 285 5.68 -15.92 1.32
C THR A 285 5.46 -15.95 2.84
N VAL A 286 4.25 -15.62 3.31
CA VAL A 286 3.87 -15.68 4.73
C VAL A 286 3.69 -17.13 5.16
N ALA A 287 3.05 -17.97 4.34
CA ALA A 287 2.85 -19.39 4.63
C ALA A 287 4.17 -20.15 4.74
N GLU A 288 5.11 -19.89 3.85
CA GLU A 288 6.48 -20.43 3.89
C GLU A 288 7.18 -20.06 5.20
N ARG A 289 7.13 -18.77 5.57
CA ARG A 289 7.73 -18.28 6.81
C ARG A 289 7.09 -18.90 8.06
N MET A 290 5.76 -18.98 8.10
CA MET A 290 5.04 -19.65 9.20
C MET A 290 5.45 -21.12 9.33
N THR A 291 5.64 -21.82 8.20
CA THR A 291 6.08 -23.22 8.20
C THR A 291 7.51 -23.38 8.72
N ALA A 292 8.38 -22.42 8.41
CA ALA A 292 9.77 -22.43 8.87
C ALA A 292 9.92 -22.07 10.36
N GLU A 293 9.08 -21.16 10.86
CA GLU A 293 9.27 -20.54 12.18
C GLU A 293 8.39 -21.12 13.30
N LEU A 294 7.23 -21.69 12.97
CA LEU A 294 6.20 -22.04 13.96
C LEU A 294 6.03 -23.54 14.13
N ARG A 295 5.61 -23.94 15.34
CA ARG A 295 5.22 -25.33 15.65
C ARG A 295 3.71 -25.46 15.76
N THR A 296 3.17 -26.61 15.37
CA THR A 296 1.74 -26.91 15.56
C THR A 296 1.34 -26.75 17.03
N GLY A 297 0.23 -26.06 17.27
CA GLY A 297 -0.29 -25.72 18.59
C GLY A 297 0.28 -24.44 19.20
N GLU A 298 1.31 -23.84 18.60
CA GLU A 298 1.88 -22.58 19.05
C GLU A 298 0.87 -21.44 18.93
N ARG A 299 0.80 -20.59 19.95
CA ARG A 299 -0.04 -19.39 19.91
C ARG A 299 0.74 -18.25 19.28
N LEU A 300 0.13 -17.61 18.29
CA LEU A 300 0.71 -16.46 17.62
C LEU A 300 -0.30 -15.32 17.52
N GLU A 301 0.22 -14.13 17.31
CA GLU A 301 -0.56 -12.97 16.93
C GLU A 301 -0.65 -12.87 15.41
N LEU A 302 -1.86 -12.93 14.89
CA LEU A 302 -2.16 -12.76 13.48
C LEU A 302 -2.66 -11.35 13.18
N PHE A 303 -2.15 -10.81 12.09
CA PHE A 303 -2.58 -9.55 11.50
C PHE A 303 -3.38 -9.89 10.25
N VAL A 304 -4.71 -9.83 10.36
CA VAL A 304 -5.62 -10.22 9.29
C VAL A 304 -6.47 -9.04 8.86
N ILE A 305 -6.89 -9.07 7.60
CA ILE A 305 -7.75 -8.03 7.03
C ILE A 305 -9.03 -8.72 6.59
N TYR A 306 -10.17 -8.24 7.12
CA TYR A 306 -11.47 -8.60 6.56
C TYR A 306 -11.65 -7.89 5.23
N ILE A 307 -11.85 -8.67 4.16
CA ILE A 307 -11.98 -8.15 2.80
C ILE A 307 -13.36 -8.34 2.20
N GLY A 308 -14.23 -9.12 2.86
CA GLY A 308 -15.56 -9.37 2.32
C GLY A 308 -16.23 -10.62 2.87
N HIS A 309 -17.33 -10.97 2.23
CA HIS A 309 -18.00 -12.26 2.44
C HIS A 309 -18.49 -12.83 1.10
N VAL A 310 -18.71 -14.14 1.08
CA VAL A 310 -19.32 -14.88 0.00
C VAL A 310 -20.30 -15.87 0.60
N ASP A 311 -21.58 -15.75 0.23
CA ASP A 311 -22.66 -16.65 0.65
C ASP A 311 -22.71 -16.86 2.18
N GLY A 312 -22.68 -15.74 2.91
CA GLY A 312 -22.70 -15.72 4.38
C GLY A 312 -21.38 -16.11 5.06
N ARG A 313 -20.36 -16.52 4.30
CA ARG A 313 -19.04 -16.87 4.82
C ARG A 313 -18.09 -15.67 4.76
N PRO A 314 -17.57 -15.17 5.89
CA PRO A 314 -16.59 -14.09 5.89
C PRO A 314 -15.26 -14.57 5.29
N VAL A 315 -14.59 -13.67 4.58
CA VAL A 315 -13.25 -13.90 4.03
C VAL A 315 -12.30 -12.88 4.64
N LEU A 316 -11.35 -13.38 5.43
CA LEU A 316 -10.28 -12.60 6.03
C LEU A 316 -8.95 -13.17 5.56
N LEU A 317 -8.05 -12.30 5.12
CA LEU A 317 -6.75 -12.70 4.63
C LEU A 317 -5.64 -12.39 5.63
N ILE A 318 -4.71 -13.32 5.76
CA ILE A 318 -3.52 -13.17 6.59
C ILE A 318 -2.53 -12.26 5.86
N ASN A 319 -2.22 -11.13 6.49
CA ASN A 319 -1.22 -10.21 5.97
C ASN A 319 0.13 -10.40 6.64
N ALA A 320 0.15 -10.68 7.94
CA ALA A 320 1.37 -10.96 8.69
C ALA A 320 1.08 -11.76 9.97
N PHE A 321 2.15 -12.21 10.62
CA PHE A 321 2.11 -12.82 11.95
C PHE A 321 3.30 -12.37 12.81
N SER A 322 3.13 -12.46 14.13
CA SER A 322 4.17 -12.34 15.13
C SER A 322 4.03 -13.48 16.14
N ASN A 323 5.14 -14.09 16.55
CA ASN A 323 5.16 -15.18 17.54
C ASN A 323 5.40 -14.68 18.98
N GLY A 324 5.22 -13.39 19.26
CA GLY A 324 5.46 -12.81 20.59
C GLY A 324 6.93 -12.81 21.02
N GLY A 325 7.84 -13.36 20.21
CA GLY A 325 9.27 -13.11 20.29
C GLY A 325 9.55 -11.80 19.58
N GLY A 326 9.96 -10.76 20.31
CA GLY A 326 10.54 -9.57 19.69
C GLY A 326 11.64 -9.96 18.69
N GLU A 327 11.81 -9.12 17.66
CA GLU A 327 12.82 -9.23 16.59
C GLU A 327 14.02 -10.11 16.99
N ARG A 328 14.13 -11.27 16.35
CA ARG A 328 15.37 -12.06 16.33
C ARG A 328 16.00 -11.95 14.96
#